data_AF-A0A8T8WHX5-F1
#
_entry.id   AF-A0A8T8WHX5-F1
#
_cell.length_a   1.000
_cell.length_b   1.000
_cell.length_c   1.000
_cell.angle_alpha   90.00
_cell.angle_beta   90.00
_cell.angle_gamma   90.00
#
_symmetry.space_group_name_H-M   'P 1'
#
loop_
_entity.id
_entity.type
_entity.pdbx_description
1 polymer ?
#
loop_
_entity_poly.entity_id
_entity_poly.type
_entity_poly.pdbx_seq_one_letter_code
_entity_poly.pdbx_strand_id
1 'polypeptide(L)'
;MGDSERSTDGYDLEDLREQIGRREILLGAVVLGGGSMLLNPSGSSQSEDSNHLAQAETRLSEVAERINDADVVNPLQTSTLHDEITRAVESVTDILNRYGSGGPQTEQRVSALRTAIEYYNTLAAAFKTGAALSGRVAKSELAVLYHNQSLEYEPAAAFDLESFEESIIRLTQAEIDPDAVTSKTGQLVPNQQEVIESLHGQRDLFDQHLTAQQAYFDTAKTIEAGIHAHEQSQYDAARSQLIDARDSLSGGIPQMEASYQVSNTGLSISQFATVLELRRDGVSKLLSVCEESISEKEKRAGANSGLDYLYQARAVVTS
;
A
#
# COMPACT_ATOMS: atom_id res chain seq x y z
N MET A 1 -26.21 -38.15 26.23
CA MET A 1 -26.66 -37.32 27.38
C MET A 1 -25.45 -37.09 28.26
N GLY A 2 -24.97 -35.84 28.26
CA GLY A 2 -23.77 -35.42 28.98
C GLY A 2 -22.90 -34.54 28.11
N ASP A 3 -23.46 -33.38 27.75
CA ASP A 3 -22.81 -32.31 27.00
C ASP A 3 -21.60 -31.74 27.76
N SER A 4 -20.56 -31.39 27.02
CA SER A 4 -19.55 -30.43 27.48
C SER A 4 -19.29 -29.48 26.33
N GLU A 5 -20.13 -28.45 26.30
CA GLU A 5 -19.91 -27.20 25.59
C GLU A 5 -18.56 -26.64 26.03
N ARG A 6 -17.58 -26.68 25.13
CA ARG A 6 -16.38 -25.86 25.25
C ARG A 6 -16.59 -24.67 24.31
N SER A 7 -17.12 -23.60 24.89
CA SER A 7 -17.16 -22.27 24.29
C SER A 7 -15.74 -21.91 23.84
N THR A 8 -15.53 -21.84 22.53
CA THR A 8 -14.43 -21.04 21.97
C THR A 8 -15.03 -19.66 21.76
N ASP A 9 -14.78 -18.78 22.73
CA ASP A 9 -15.09 -17.36 22.62
C ASP A 9 -14.61 -16.85 21.27
N GLY A 10 -15.57 -16.36 20.49
CA GLY A 10 -15.32 -15.66 19.26
C GLY A 10 -14.49 -14.43 19.57
N TYR A 11 -13.38 -14.27 18.85
CA TYR A 11 -12.76 -12.96 18.73
C TYR A 11 -13.79 -12.06 18.03
N ASP A 12 -14.32 -11.08 18.76
CA ASP A 12 -15.24 -10.09 18.20
C ASP A 12 -14.53 -9.34 17.07
N LEU A 13 -14.91 -9.64 15.83
CA LEU A 13 -14.42 -8.98 14.61
C LEU A 13 -14.72 -7.48 14.62
N GLU A 14 -15.65 -7.03 15.48
CA GLU A 14 -15.93 -5.61 15.71
C GLU A 14 -14.80 -4.88 16.43
N ASP A 15 -14.04 -5.55 17.32
CA ASP A 15 -12.92 -4.95 18.05
C ASP A 15 -11.68 -4.74 17.15
N LEU A 16 -11.48 -5.63 16.15
CA LEU A 16 -10.44 -5.48 15.12
C LEU A 16 -10.84 -4.46 14.04
N ARG A 17 -12.13 -4.36 13.72
CA ARG A 17 -12.64 -3.34 12.80
C ARG A 17 -12.61 -1.95 13.44
N GLU A 18 -12.77 -1.85 14.76
CA GLU A 18 -12.63 -0.59 15.51
C GLU A 18 -11.16 -0.19 15.72
N GLN A 19 -10.22 -1.13 15.72
CA GLN A 19 -8.76 -0.84 15.70
C GLN A 19 -8.26 -0.29 14.35
N ILE A 20 -8.88 -0.65 13.23
CA ILE A 20 -8.62 0.00 11.92
C ILE A 20 -9.16 1.44 11.91
N GLY A 21 -10.10 1.78 12.80
CA GLY A 21 -10.70 3.11 12.90
C GLY A 21 -10.05 4.07 13.91
N ARG A 22 -9.10 3.63 14.74
CA ARG A 22 -8.52 4.46 15.81
C ARG A 22 -7.06 4.14 16.09
N ARG A 23 -6.14 4.74 15.34
CA ARG A 23 -4.82 5.24 15.79
C ARG A 23 -3.97 5.73 14.62
N GLU A 24 -3.99 7.06 14.42
CA GLU A 24 -2.79 7.87 14.18
C GLU A 24 -3.14 9.33 14.49
N ILE A 25 -3.31 9.60 15.79
CA ILE A 25 -3.08 10.94 16.34
C ILE A 25 -1.88 10.77 17.26
N LEU A 26 -0.85 11.59 17.01
CA LEU A 26 0.43 11.70 17.71
C LEU A 26 1.52 10.69 17.31
N LEU A 27 2.44 11.13 16.46
CA LEU A 27 3.84 11.36 16.84
C LEU A 27 4.58 12.10 15.72
N GLY A 28 4.81 13.39 15.95
CA GLY A 28 5.55 14.26 15.03
C GLY A 28 5.15 15.71 15.22
N ALA A 29 5.40 16.26 16.40
CA ALA A 29 5.40 17.71 16.59
C ALA A 29 6.53 18.31 15.74
N VAL A 30 6.27 18.52 14.45
CA VAL A 30 7.10 19.38 13.63
C VAL A 30 6.75 20.80 14.04
N VAL A 31 7.73 21.43 14.67
CA VAL A 31 7.75 22.88 14.92
C VAL A 31 7.40 23.55 13.61
N LEU A 32 6.19 24.13 13.52
CA LEU A 32 5.88 25.15 12.53
C LEU A 32 6.88 26.27 12.79
N GLY A 33 7.97 26.26 12.03
CA GLY A 33 9.01 27.27 12.07
C GLY A 33 8.40 28.60 11.70
N GLY A 34 7.90 29.31 12.71
CA GLY A 34 7.56 30.72 12.64
C GLY A 34 8.82 31.51 12.37
N GLY A 35 9.17 31.66 11.10
CA GLY A 35 10.11 32.65 10.64
C GLY A 35 9.57 34.03 10.98
N SER A 36 10.10 34.63 12.03
CA SER A 36 9.87 36.04 12.35
C SER A 36 10.39 36.91 11.21
N MET A 37 9.51 37.65 10.53
CA MET A 37 9.88 38.87 9.82
C MET A 37 9.19 40.05 10.48
N LEU A 38 9.98 40.78 11.28
CA LEU A 38 9.68 42.14 11.70
C LEU A 38 9.88 43.07 10.49
N LEU A 39 8.82 43.63 9.93
CA LEU A 39 8.92 44.83 9.09
C LEU A 39 7.80 45.82 9.40
N ASN A 40 8.25 47.05 9.65
CA ASN A 40 7.49 48.27 9.91
C ASN A 40 6.41 48.55 8.84
N PRO A 41 5.21 49.04 9.21
CA PRO A 41 4.19 49.39 8.25
C PRO A 41 4.37 50.84 7.79
N SER A 42 4.76 51.03 6.53
CA SER A 42 4.52 52.29 5.83
C SER A 42 4.47 52.08 4.33
N GLY A 43 3.25 51.90 3.81
CA GLY A 43 2.88 52.28 2.44
C GLY A 43 2.74 51.15 1.39
N SER A 44 1.55 51.12 0.78
CA SER A 44 1.16 50.50 -0.50
C SER A 44 0.80 49.01 -0.49
N SER A 45 -0.43 48.72 -0.94
CA SER A 45 -1.02 47.39 -1.18
C SER A 45 -0.13 46.47 -2.02
N GLN A 46 0.75 47.03 -2.83
CA GLN A 46 1.71 46.32 -3.67
C GLN A 46 2.76 45.51 -2.87
N SER A 47 3.06 45.94 -1.63
CA SER A 47 4.06 45.26 -0.77
C SER A 47 3.48 44.05 -0.03
N GLU A 48 2.23 44.13 0.45
CA GLU A 48 1.52 43.02 1.10
C GLU A 48 1.17 41.92 0.10
N ASP A 49 0.67 42.30 -1.07
CA ASP A 49 0.34 41.41 -2.17
C ASP A 49 1.54 40.57 -2.64
N SER A 50 2.72 41.20 -2.75
CA SER A 50 3.96 40.51 -3.13
C SER A 50 4.39 39.50 -2.06
N ASN A 51 4.16 39.80 -0.78
CA ASN A 51 4.49 38.94 0.35
C ASN A 51 3.57 37.71 0.41
N HIS A 52 2.28 37.88 0.16
CA HIS A 52 1.32 36.78 0.08
C HIS A 52 1.62 35.81 -1.08
N LEU A 53 1.98 36.34 -2.26
CA LEU A 53 2.41 35.49 -3.38
C LEU A 53 3.71 34.74 -3.08
N ALA A 54 4.65 35.36 -2.37
CA ALA A 54 5.90 34.69 -1.98
C ALA A 54 5.63 33.56 -0.97
N GLN A 55 4.67 33.77 -0.06
CA GLN A 55 4.20 32.75 0.87
C GLN A 55 3.55 31.56 0.12
N ALA A 56 2.72 31.85 -0.88
CA ALA A 56 2.11 30.82 -1.73
C ALA A 56 3.17 30.00 -2.51
N GLU A 57 4.14 30.68 -3.11
CA GLU A 57 5.26 30.03 -3.83
C GLU A 57 6.09 29.15 -2.90
N THR A 58 6.44 29.66 -1.72
CA THR A 58 7.16 28.90 -0.69
C THR A 58 6.38 27.65 -0.30
N ARG A 59 5.06 27.79 -0.10
CA ARG A 59 4.21 26.67 0.32
C ARG A 59 4.17 25.54 -0.70
N LEU A 60 4.06 25.84 -1.99
CA LEU A 60 4.07 24.82 -3.04
C LEU A 60 5.47 24.23 -3.25
N SER A 61 6.53 25.05 -3.12
CA SER A 61 7.91 24.58 -3.18
C SER A 61 8.24 23.59 -2.05
N GLU A 62 7.79 23.88 -0.82
CA GLU A 62 7.96 22.96 0.31
C GLU A 62 7.24 21.63 0.10
N VAL A 63 6.05 21.65 -0.53
CA VAL A 63 5.31 20.42 -0.85
C VAL A 63 6.02 19.63 -1.95
N ALA A 64 6.52 20.31 -2.99
CA ALA A 64 7.32 19.69 -4.04
C ALA A 64 8.54 18.97 -3.45
N GLU A 65 9.29 19.63 -2.56
CA GLU A 65 10.44 19.05 -1.87
C GLU A 65 10.06 17.82 -1.05
N ARG A 66 8.99 17.90 -0.25
CA ARG A 66 8.54 16.74 0.55
C ARG A 66 8.11 15.56 -0.31
N ILE A 67 7.48 15.79 -1.45
CA ILE A 67 7.10 14.72 -2.37
C ILE A 67 8.35 14.09 -2.99
N ASN A 68 9.35 14.90 -3.38
CA ASN A 68 10.61 14.40 -3.93
C ASN A 68 11.41 13.58 -2.91
N ASP A 69 11.36 13.98 -1.63
CA ASP A 69 12.04 13.28 -0.54
C ASP A 69 11.26 12.05 -0.04
N ALA A 70 9.97 11.94 -0.38
CA ALA A 70 9.11 10.86 0.07
C ALA A 70 9.30 9.61 -0.79
N ASP A 71 9.25 8.45 -0.13
CA ASP A 71 9.12 7.18 -0.83
C ASP A 71 7.67 6.98 -1.26
N VAL A 72 7.34 7.51 -2.45
CA VAL A 72 6.00 7.42 -3.04
C VAL A 72 5.59 5.98 -3.38
N VAL A 73 6.55 5.06 -3.55
CA VAL A 73 6.23 3.63 -3.74
C VAL A 73 5.55 3.07 -2.51
N ASN A 74 5.96 3.51 -1.31
CA ASN A 74 5.43 3.05 -0.03
C ASN A 74 3.96 3.49 0.20
N PRO A 75 2.98 2.55 0.23
CA PRO A 75 1.57 2.87 0.42
C PRO A 75 1.22 3.57 1.73
N LEU A 76 2.09 3.44 2.75
CA LEU A 76 1.91 4.08 4.05
C LEU A 76 2.10 5.61 3.98
N GLN A 77 2.79 6.13 2.95
CA GLN A 77 2.98 7.57 2.77
C GLN A 77 1.81 8.24 2.03
N THR A 78 1.04 7.47 1.26
CA THR A 78 0.06 7.99 0.30
C THR A 78 -1.00 8.90 0.92
N SER A 79 -1.54 8.54 2.08
CA SER A 79 -2.57 9.35 2.76
C SER A 79 -2.01 10.67 3.29
N THR A 80 -0.82 10.64 3.88
CA THR A 80 -0.12 11.83 4.40
C THR A 80 0.18 12.81 3.27
N LEU A 81 0.71 12.32 2.15
CA LEU A 81 1.01 13.15 0.97
C LEU A 81 -0.27 13.76 0.36
N HIS A 82 -1.36 12.99 0.28
CA HIS A 82 -2.66 13.52 -0.14
C HIS A 82 -3.11 14.70 0.73
N ASP A 83 -3.12 14.52 2.05
CA ASP A 83 -3.56 15.56 2.99
C ASP A 83 -2.66 16.80 2.97
N GLU A 84 -1.35 16.63 2.77
CA GLU A 84 -0.41 17.74 2.63
C GLU A 84 -0.67 18.56 1.37
N ILE A 85 -0.86 17.90 0.23
CA ILE A 85 -1.18 18.56 -1.03
C ILE A 85 -2.51 19.30 -0.93
N THR A 86 -3.56 18.64 -0.42
CA THR A 86 -4.89 19.26 -0.30
C THR A 86 -4.83 20.52 0.56
N ARG A 87 -4.19 20.46 1.74
CA ARG A 87 -4.03 21.64 2.61
C ARG A 87 -3.23 22.76 1.95
N ALA A 88 -2.19 22.43 1.19
CA ALA A 88 -1.40 23.43 0.47
C ALA A 88 -2.19 24.08 -0.66
N VAL A 89 -2.90 23.29 -1.47
CA VAL A 89 -3.77 23.78 -2.55
C VAL A 89 -4.86 24.70 -1.99
N GLU A 90 -5.54 24.30 -0.91
CA GLU A 90 -6.55 25.13 -0.25
C GLU A 90 -5.96 26.47 0.21
N SER A 91 -4.83 26.42 0.92
CA SER A 91 -4.15 27.62 1.42
C SER A 91 -3.71 28.57 0.31
N VAL A 92 -3.18 28.04 -0.80
CA VAL A 92 -2.73 28.87 -1.93
C VAL A 92 -3.92 29.42 -2.71
N THR A 93 -4.96 28.63 -2.90
CA THR A 93 -6.20 29.06 -3.55
C THR A 93 -6.85 30.21 -2.78
N ASP A 94 -6.87 30.14 -1.45
CA ASP A 94 -7.36 31.23 -0.60
C ASP A 94 -6.55 32.53 -0.75
N ILE A 95 -5.23 32.42 -0.91
CA ILE A 95 -4.37 33.58 -1.19
C ILE A 95 -4.71 34.17 -2.56
N LEU A 96 -4.82 33.34 -3.60
CA LEU A 96 -5.11 33.76 -4.97
C LEU A 96 -6.51 34.36 -5.13
N ASN A 97 -7.51 33.87 -4.39
CA ASN A 97 -8.88 34.38 -4.44
C ASN A 97 -9.02 35.78 -3.83
N ARG A 98 -8.12 36.14 -2.91
CA ARG A 98 -8.05 37.49 -2.32
C ARG A 98 -7.22 38.45 -3.17
N TYR A 99 -6.53 37.92 -4.19
CA TYR A 99 -5.62 38.68 -5.03
C TYR A 99 -6.36 39.43 -6.14
N GLY A 100 -6.11 40.73 -6.26
CA GLY A 100 -6.69 41.60 -7.29
C GLY A 100 -5.91 41.59 -8.62
N SER A 101 -6.10 42.64 -9.43
CA SER A 101 -5.27 42.88 -10.62
C SER A 101 -3.92 43.48 -10.24
N GLY A 102 -2.85 42.97 -10.86
CA GLY A 102 -1.46 43.40 -10.62
C GLY A 102 -0.75 43.82 -11.90
N GLY A 103 0.56 44.08 -11.82
CA GLY A 103 1.39 44.32 -12.99
C GLY A 103 1.77 43.02 -13.72
N PRO A 104 2.40 43.07 -14.91
CA PRO A 104 2.72 41.88 -15.70
C PRO A 104 3.51 40.79 -14.96
N GLN A 105 4.47 41.19 -14.10
CA GLN A 105 5.24 40.26 -13.28
C GLN A 105 4.38 39.53 -12.25
N THR A 106 3.37 40.22 -11.73
CA THR A 106 2.43 39.67 -10.76
C THR A 106 1.48 38.68 -11.43
N GLU A 107 0.95 39.04 -12.59
CA GLU A 107 0.08 38.16 -13.37
C GLU A 107 0.81 36.87 -13.77
N GLN A 108 2.10 36.96 -14.11
CA GLN A 108 2.93 35.79 -14.38
C GLN A 108 3.05 34.85 -13.16
N ARG A 109 3.30 35.40 -11.95
CA ARG A 109 3.36 34.60 -10.71
C ARG A 109 2.03 33.95 -10.38
N VAL A 110 0.93 34.71 -10.50
CA VAL A 110 -0.43 34.18 -10.29
C VAL A 110 -0.73 33.06 -11.29
N SER A 111 -0.32 33.22 -12.56
CA SER A 111 -0.47 32.16 -13.57
C SER A 111 0.32 30.91 -13.19
N ALA A 112 1.59 31.04 -12.82
CA ALA A 112 2.42 29.91 -12.40
C ALA A 112 1.82 29.16 -11.20
N LEU A 113 1.32 29.89 -10.20
CA LEU A 113 0.66 29.27 -9.03
C LEU A 113 -0.64 28.55 -9.41
N ARG A 114 -1.46 29.11 -10.32
CA ARG A 114 -2.68 28.45 -10.80
C ARG A 114 -2.35 27.17 -11.57
N THR A 115 -1.37 27.23 -12.46
CA THR A 115 -0.90 26.06 -13.22
C THR A 115 -0.36 24.99 -12.28
N ALA A 116 0.43 25.34 -11.26
CA ALA A 116 0.89 24.38 -10.24
C ALA A 116 -0.28 23.77 -9.44
N ILE A 117 -1.30 24.56 -9.06
CA ILE A 117 -2.51 24.05 -8.41
C ILE A 117 -3.25 23.02 -9.28
N GLU A 118 -3.37 23.25 -10.58
CA GLU A 118 -4.03 22.31 -11.51
C GLU A 118 -3.32 20.94 -11.51
N TYR A 119 -1.99 20.94 -11.54
CA TYR A 119 -1.21 19.71 -11.39
C TYR A 119 -1.43 19.05 -10.02
N TYR A 120 -1.32 19.82 -8.93
CA TYR A 120 -1.49 19.26 -7.58
C TYR A 120 -2.89 18.70 -7.34
N ASN A 121 -3.94 19.27 -7.92
CA ASN A 121 -5.28 18.68 -7.86
C ASN A 121 -5.33 17.31 -8.54
N THR A 122 -4.63 17.16 -9.67
CA THR A 122 -4.53 15.87 -10.38
C THR A 122 -3.70 14.87 -9.59
N LEU A 123 -2.57 15.30 -9.00
CA LEU A 123 -1.74 14.46 -8.13
C LEU A 123 -2.48 14.03 -6.87
N ALA A 124 -3.21 14.94 -6.22
CA ALA A 124 -4.03 14.63 -5.05
C ALA A 124 -5.11 13.60 -5.38
N ALA A 125 -5.71 13.66 -6.57
CA ALA A 125 -6.66 12.64 -7.01
C ALA A 125 -5.99 11.26 -7.19
N ALA A 126 -4.79 11.21 -7.77
CA ALA A 126 -4.04 9.96 -7.89
C ALA A 126 -3.71 9.36 -6.53
N PHE A 127 -3.19 10.16 -5.59
CA PHE A 127 -2.94 9.69 -4.21
C PHE A 127 -4.22 9.25 -3.49
N LYS A 128 -5.33 9.95 -3.69
CA LYS A 128 -6.62 9.52 -3.11
C LYS A 128 -7.04 8.14 -3.62
N THR A 129 -6.90 7.88 -4.92
CA THR A 129 -7.19 6.57 -5.52
C THR A 129 -6.25 5.50 -4.95
N GLY A 130 -4.94 5.80 -4.85
CA GLY A 130 -3.95 4.90 -4.26
C GLY A 130 -4.23 4.59 -2.79
N ALA A 131 -4.58 5.59 -1.97
CA ALA A 131 -4.94 5.40 -0.55
C ALA A 131 -6.21 4.53 -0.40
N ALA A 132 -7.23 4.76 -1.23
CA ALA A 132 -8.44 3.96 -1.22
C ALA A 132 -8.18 2.51 -1.65
N LEU A 133 -7.29 2.28 -2.63
CA LEU A 133 -6.85 0.94 -3.01
C LEU A 133 -6.06 0.27 -1.87
N SER A 134 -5.10 0.97 -1.27
CA SER A 134 -4.32 0.48 -0.12
C SER A 134 -5.23 -0.04 1.01
N GLY A 135 -6.22 0.77 1.41
CA GLY A 135 -7.16 0.37 2.47
C GLY A 135 -7.99 -0.87 2.11
N ARG A 136 -8.34 -1.05 0.84
CA ARG A 136 -9.04 -2.26 0.36
C ARG A 136 -8.13 -3.49 0.35
N VAL A 137 -6.91 -3.35 -0.14
CA VAL A 137 -5.90 -4.44 -0.18
C VAL A 137 -5.53 -4.87 1.24
N ALA A 138 -5.32 -3.93 2.17
CA ALA A 138 -5.07 -4.22 3.59
C ALA A 138 -6.23 -4.97 4.25
N LYS A 139 -7.46 -4.56 3.98
CA LYS A 139 -8.64 -5.27 4.52
C LYS A 139 -8.75 -6.69 3.95
N SER A 140 -8.47 -6.85 2.66
CA SER A 140 -8.44 -8.16 2.02
C SER A 140 -7.39 -9.07 2.62
N GLU A 141 -6.20 -8.53 2.89
CA GLU A 141 -5.11 -9.25 3.51
C GLU A 141 -5.53 -9.84 4.87
N LEU A 142 -6.13 -9.03 5.74
CA LEU A 142 -6.62 -9.50 7.02
C LEU A 142 -7.68 -10.59 6.87
N ALA A 143 -8.56 -10.47 5.87
CA ALA A 143 -9.53 -11.52 5.58
C ALA A 143 -8.83 -12.81 5.15
N VAL A 144 -7.87 -12.74 4.21
CA VAL A 144 -7.13 -13.90 3.68
C VAL A 144 -6.31 -14.60 4.77
N LEU A 145 -5.59 -13.84 5.61
CA LEU A 145 -4.66 -14.39 6.59
C LEU A 145 -5.36 -14.98 7.83
N TYR A 146 -6.49 -14.41 8.24
CA TYR A 146 -7.14 -14.76 9.50
C TYR A 146 -8.49 -15.50 9.36
N HIS A 147 -9.05 -15.69 8.16
CA HIS A 147 -10.30 -16.45 8.01
C HIS A 147 -10.13 -17.96 7.87
N ASN A 148 -11.14 -18.66 8.39
CA ASN A 148 -11.38 -20.10 8.32
C ASN A 148 -12.52 -20.47 7.33
N GLN A 149 -12.99 -19.52 6.52
CA GLN A 149 -14.09 -19.70 5.56
C GLN A 149 -13.68 -19.27 4.14
N SER A 150 -14.44 -19.71 3.12
CA SER A 150 -14.29 -19.20 1.75
C SER A 150 -14.53 -17.69 1.70
N LEU A 151 -13.61 -16.95 1.09
CA LEU A 151 -13.88 -15.59 0.66
C LEU A 151 -15.03 -15.59 -0.34
N GLU A 152 -15.91 -14.59 -0.28
CA GLU A 152 -16.98 -14.39 -1.27
C GLU A 152 -16.46 -13.82 -2.60
N TYR A 153 -15.15 -13.60 -2.71
CA TYR A 153 -14.48 -12.97 -3.83
C TYR A 153 -13.08 -13.57 -4.04
N GLU A 154 -12.55 -13.45 -5.26
CA GLU A 154 -11.15 -13.77 -5.58
C GLU A 154 -10.28 -12.51 -5.40
N PRO A 155 -9.30 -12.50 -4.47
CA PRO A 155 -8.46 -11.33 -4.21
C PRO A 155 -7.88 -10.68 -5.47
N ALA A 156 -7.29 -11.43 -6.40
CA ALA A 156 -6.65 -10.83 -7.58
C ALA A 156 -7.66 -10.18 -8.56
N ALA A 157 -8.90 -10.65 -8.59
CA ALA A 157 -9.95 -10.16 -9.50
C ALA A 157 -10.87 -9.11 -8.87
N ALA A 158 -10.87 -8.98 -7.55
CA ALA A 158 -11.83 -8.15 -6.82
C ALA A 158 -11.44 -6.66 -6.74
N PHE A 159 -10.19 -6.32 -7.03
CA PHE A 159 -9.70 -4.96 -6.88
C PHE A 159 -9.39 -4.32 -8.22
N ASP A 160 -9.87 -3.08 -8.32
CA ASP A 160 -9.71 -2.24 -9.48
C ASP A 160 -8.34 -1.55 -9.45
N LEU A 161 -7.35 -2.21 -10.06
CA LEU A 161 -6.04 -1.63 -10.37
C LEU A 161 -6.12 -0.64 -11.55
N GLU A 162 -7.13 -0.78 -12.41
CA GLU A 162 -7.32 0.03 -13.62
C GLU A 162 -7.66 1.47 -13.25
N SER A 163 -8.55 1.71 -12.29
CA SER A 163 -8.84 3.07 -11.78
C SER A 163 -7.60 3.79 -11.25
N PHE A 164 -6.66 3.07 -10.63
CA PHE A 164 -5.42 3.68 -10.15
C PHE A 164 -4.50 4.00 -11.33
N GLU A 165 -4.33 3.07 -12.26
CA GLU A 165 -3.59 3.27 -13.51
C GLU A 165 -4.15 4.46 -14.32
N GLU A 166 -5.47 4.57 -14.46
CA GLU A 166 -6.11 5.72 -15.12
C GLU A 166 -5.79 7.04 -14.42
N SER A 167 -5.71 7.03 -13.09
CA SER A 167 -5.35 8.23 -12.33
C SER A 167 -3.89 8.64 -12.58
N ILE A 168 -2.99 7.67 -12.74
CA ILE A 168 -1.58 7.90 -13.11
C ILE A 168 -1.49 8.43 -14.54
N ILE A 169 -2.22 7.84 -15.50
CA ILE A 169 -2.28 8.32 -16.89
C ILE A 169 -2.77 9.77 -16.96
N ARG A 170 -3.79 10.13 -16.18
CA ARG A 170 -4.27 11.52 -16.10
C ARG A 170 -3.21 12.46 -15.53
N LEU A 171 -2.42 12.01 -14.56
CA LEU A 171 -1.30 12.78 -14.01
C LEU A 171 -0.21 13.01 -15.06
N THR A 172 0.18 11.98 -15.82
CA THR A 172 1.11 12.09 -16.94
C THR A 172 0.62 13.09 -18.00
N GLN A 173 -0.68 13.09 -18.30
CA GLN A 173 -1.29 14.05 -19.23
C GLN A 173 -1.32 15.48 -18.67
N ALA A 174 -1.27 15.63 -17.35
CA ALA A 174 -1.25 16.92 -16.66
C ALA A 174 0.17 17.44 -16.42
N GLU A 175 1.20 16.80 -17.00
CA GLU A 175 2.57 17.27 -16.88
C GLU A 175 2.74 18.71 -17.36
N ILE A 176 3.46 19.50 -16.58
CA ILE A 176 3.72 20.91 -16.86
C ILE A 176 5.20 21.10 -17.21
N ASP A 177 5.48 21.96 -18.17
CA ASP A 177 6.83 22.46 -18.42
C ASP A 177 7.43 23.08 -17.14
N PRO A 178 8.57 22.58 -16.63
CA PRO A 178 9.21 23.10 -15.43
C PRO A 178 9.42 24.63 -15.45
N ASP A 179 9.68 25.21 -16.62
CA ASP A 179 9.91 26.66 -16.76
C ASP A 179 8.62 27.48 -16.55
N ALA A 180 7.45 26.90 -16.80
CA ALA A 180 6.16 27.55 -16.61
C ALA A 180 5.78 27.68 -15.12
N VAL A 181 6.42 26.90 -14.25
CA VAL A 181 6.13 26.80 -12.81
C VAL A 181 7.39 26.95 -11.94
N THR A 182 8.41 27.62 -12.48
CA THR A 182 9.59 28.04 -11.71
C THR A 182 9.33 29.41 -11.07
N SER A 183 9.64 29.52 -9.78
CA SER A 183 9.54 30.78 -9.02
C SER A 183 10.91 31.20 -8.47
N LYS A 184 10.97 32.36 -7.78
CA LYS A 184 12.20 32.79 -7.09
C LYS A 184 12.58 31.89 -5.93
N THR A 185 11.61 31.18 -5.34
CA THR A 185 11.83 30.30 -4.18
C THR A 185 12.18 28.88 -4.58
N GLY A 186 11.99 28.51 -5.85
CA GLY A 186 12.26 27.16 -6.36
C GLY A 186 11.20 26.69 -7.34
N GLN A 187 11.23 25.38 -7.62
CA GLN A 187 10.25 24.68 -8.42
C GLN A 187 8.94 24.56 -7.65
N LEU A 188 7.82 24.95 -8.24
CA LEU A 188 6.52 24.88 -7.55
C LEU A 188 5.89 23.49 -7.59
N VAL A 189 6.38 22.60 -8.46
CA VAL A 189 5.91 21.21 -8.63
C VAL A 189 7.06 20.24 -8.35
N PRO A 190 6.77 19.00 -7.89
CA PRO A 190 7.80 17.97 -7.70
C PRO A 190 8.44 17.55 -9.02
N ASN A 191 9.44 16.67 -8.94
CA ASN A 191 9.94 15.95 -10.09
C ASN A 191 8.85 15.02 -10.64
N GLN A 192 8.13 15.49 -11.64
CA GLN A 192 6.90 14.85 -12.13
C GLN A 192 7.16 13.43 -12.65
N GLN A 193 8.31 13.22 -13.32
CA GLN A 193 8.68 11.91 -13.86
C GLN A 193 8.97 10.91 -12.74
N GLU A 194 9.75 11.29 -11.73
CA GLU A 194 10.03 10.42 -10.57
C GLU A 194 8.76 10.08 -9.79
N VAL A 195 7.82 11.03 -9.65
CA VAL A 195 6.52 10.79 -9.01
C VAL A 195 5.68 9.79 -9.81
N ILE A 196 5.60 9.95 -11.13
CA ILE A 196 4.85 9.03 -12.01
C ILE A 196 5.46 7.62 -11.96
N GLU A 197 6.78 7.51 -12.07
CA GLU A 197 7.49 6.22 -11.97
C GLU A 197 7.25 5.55 -10.61
N SER A 198 7.29 6.33 -9.53
CA SER A 198 7.04 5.82 -8.18
C SER A 198 5.58 5.37 -7.99
N LEU A 199 4.60 6.06 -8.58
CA LEU A 199 3.20 5.66 -8.54
C LEU A 199 2.96 4.36 -9.32
N HIS A 200 3.61 4.15 -10.47
CA HIS A 200 3.58 2.86 -11.16
C HIS A 200 4.23 1.76 -10.30
N GLY A 201 5.35 2.06 -9.64
CA GLY A 201 5.96 1.13 -8.67
C GLY A 201 5.00 0.75 -7.53
N GLN A 202 4.25 1.71 -7.00
CA GLN A 202 3.20 1.45 -6.00
C GLN A 202 2.06 0.59 -6.56
N ARG A 203 1.64 0.82 -7.80
CA ARG A 203 0.61 0.02 -8.48
C ARG A 203 1.05 -1.43 -8.66
N ASP A 204 2.31 -1.65 -9.07
CA ASP A 204 2.89 -2.99 -9.21
C ASP A 204 3.05 -3.68 -7.84
N LEU A 205 3.38 -2.93 -6.79
CA LEU A 205 3.39 -3.44 -5.43
C LEU A 205 2.00 -3.95 -5.00
N PHE A 206 0.92 -3.23 -5.32
CA PHE A 206 -0.44 -3.72 -5.03
C PHE A 206 -0.77 -5.00 -5.79
N ASP A 207 -0.42 -5.08 -7.07
CA ASP A 207 -0.62 -6.29 -7.88
C ASP A 207 0.11 -7.52 -7.30
N GLN A 208 1.34 -7.32 -6.83
CA GLN A 208 2.11 -8.37 -6.16
C GLN A 208 1.46 -8.81 -4.83
N HIS A 209 1.00 -7.86 -4.01
CA HIS A 209 0.28 -8.17 -2.77
C HIS A 209 -1.00 -8.97 -3.03
N LEU A 210 -1.76 -8.61 -4.06
CA LEU A 210 -2.98 -9.32 -4.43
C LEU A 210 -2.69 -10.71 -4.98
N THR A 211 -1.65 -10.85 -5.79
CA THR A 211 -1.18 -12.16 -6.28
C THR A 211 -0.73 -13.05 -5.12
N ALA A 212 0.01 -12.49 -4.15
CA ALA A 212 0.45 -13.20 -2.96
C ALA A 212 -0.71 -13.68 -2.10
N GLN A 213 -1.70 -12.80 -1.86
CA GLN A 213 -2.93 -13.12 -1.15
C GLN A 213 -3.72 -14.23 -1.85
N GLN A 214 -3.84 -14.16 -3.17
CA GLN A 214 -4.52 -15.17 -3.99
C GLN A 214 -3.82 -16.53 -3.86
N ALA A 215 -2.50 -16.59 -4.05
CA ALA A 215 -1.72 -17.81 -3.92
C ALA A 215 -1.81 -18.41 -2.50
N TYR A 216 -1.81 -17.57 -1.47
CA TYR A 216 -2.03 -18.01 -0.09
C TYR A 216 -3.44 -18.61 0.09
N PHE A 217 -4.46 -17.96 -0.46
CA PHE A 217 -5.84 -18.39 -0.33
C PHE A 217 -6.09 -19.72 -1.07
N ASP A 218 -5.70 -19.82 -2.34
CA ASP A 218 -5.94 -21.00 -3.20
C ASP A 218 -5.29 -22.27 -2.66
N THR A 219 -4.15 -22.11 -2.01
CA THR A 219 -3.35 -23.24 -1.53
C THR A 219 -3.74 -23.70 -0.14
N ALA A 220 -4.39 -22.85 0.67
CA ALA A 220 -4.71 -23.19 2.06
C ALA A 220 -5.57 -24.46 2.16
N LYS A 221 -6.66 -24.54 1.38
CA LYS A 221 -7.60 -25.67 1.42
C LYS A 221 -7.04 -26.95 0.82
N THR A 222 -6.31 -26.85 -0.28
CA THR A 222 -5.73 -28.02 -0.97
C THR A 222 -4.59 -28.63 -0.14
N ILE A 223 -3.78 -27.80 0.53
CA ILE A 223 -2.78 -28.27 1.50
C ILE A 223 -3.45 -29.00 2.67
N GLU A 224 -4.48 -28.39 3.28
CA GLU A 224 -5.21 -29.00 4.41
C GLU A 224 -5.85 -30.33 4.02
N ALA A 225 -6.53 -30.39 2.87
CA ALA A 225 -7.11 -31.63 2.34
C ALA A 225 -6.05 -32.72 2.08
N GLY A 226 -4.89 -32.32 1.54
CA GLY A 226 -3.76 -33.21 1.30
C GLY A 226 -3.18 -33.80 2.59
N ILE A 227 -3.02 -32.98 3.63
CA ILE A 227 -2.58 -33.43 4.96
C ILE A 227 -3.59 -34.40 5.56
N HIS A 228 -4.88 -34.06 5.52
CA HIS A 228 -5.92 -34.91 6.09
C HIS A 228 -6.01 -36.28 5.40
N ALA A 229 -5.91 -36.31 4.07
CA ALA A 229 -5.84 -37.55 3.31
C ALA A 229 -4.60 -38.38 3.67
N HIS A 230 -3.44 -37.73 3.87
CA HIS A 230 -2.22 -38.40 4.31
C HIS A 230 -2.38 -39.03 5.71
N GLU A 231 -3.00 -38.32 6.65
CA GLU A 231 -3.29 -38.84 8.00
C GLU A 231 -4.23 -40.05 7.96
N GLN A 232 -5.17 -40.08 7.02
CA GLN A 232 -6.08 -41.20 6.78
C GLN A 232 -5.47 -42.34 5.96
N SER A 233 -4.17 -42.27 5.62
CA SER A 233 -3.47 -43.23 4.75
C SER A 233 -4.05 -43.30 3.32
N GLN A 234 -4.77 -42.27 2.87
CA GLN A 234 -5.31 -42.13 1.52
C GLN A 234 -4.27 -41.47 0.61
N TYR A 235 -3.15 -42.16 0.38
CA TYR A 235 -1.95 -41.55 -0.22
C TYR A 235 -2.13 -41.04 -1.66
N ASP A 236 -2.94 -41.70 -2.49
CA ASP A 236 -3.27 -41.21 -3.83
C ASP A 236 -4.06 -39.90 -3.80
N ALA A 237 -5.03 -39.79 -2.89
CA ALA A 237 -5.81 -38.58 -2.70
C ALA A 237 -4.93 -37.44 -2.15
N ALA A 238 -4.08 -37.74 -1.16
CA ALA A 238 -3.10 -36.79 -0.63
C ALA A 238 -2.18 -36.26 -1.74
N ARG A 239 -1.64 -37.17 -2.56
CA ARG A 239 -0.76 -36.83 -3.69
C ARG A 239 -1.46 -35.93 -4.70
N SER A 240 -2.71 -36.22 -5.07
CA SER A 240 -3.49 -35.38 -5.98
C SER A 240 -3.64 -33.95 -5.44
N GLN A 241 -4.13 -33.81 -4.20
CA GLN A 241 -4.36 -32.49 -3.59
C GLN A 241 -3.06 -31.68 -3.43
N LEU A 242 -1.96 -32.35 -3.06
CA LEU A 242 -0.67 -31.70 -2.87
C LEU A 242 0.01 -31.33 -4.21
N ILE A 243 -0.25 -32.07 -5.30
CA ILE A 243 0.16 -31.65 -6.64
C ILE A 243 -0.59 -30.38 -7.04
N ASP A 244 -1.91 -30.34 -6.85
CA ASP A 244 -2.72 -29.16 -7.16
C ASP A 244 -2.25 -27.93 -6.35
N ALA A 245 -1.93 -28.12 -5.07
CA ALA A 245 -1.35 -27.09 -4.22
C ALA A 245 0.02 -26.61 -4.71
N ARG A 246 0.93 -27.53 -5.05
CA ARG A 246 2.27 -27.21 -5.57
C ARG A 246 2.16 -26.42 -6.88
N ASP A 247 1.30 -26.86 -7.78
CA ASP A 247 1.13 -26.26 -9.09
C ASP A 247 0.60 -24.81 -8.93
N SER A 248 -0.30 -24.57 -7.98
CA SER A 248 -0.76 -23.22 -7.60
C SER A 248 0.34 -22.35 -6.96
N LEU A 249 1.27 -22.94 -6.20
CA LEU A 249 2.44 -22.26 -5.62
C LEU A 249 3.57 -21.98 -6.63
N SER A 250 3.44 -22.42 -7.89
CA SER A 250 4.49 -22.27 -8.92
C SER A 250 4.69 -20.82 -9.35
N GLY A 251 3.64 -20.01 -9.25
CA GLY A 251 3.72 -18.56 -9.40
C GLY A 251 4.47 -17.99 -8.21
N GLY A 252 5.77 -17.72 -8.36
CA GLY A 252 6.51 -16.94 -7.38
C GLY A 252 5.97 -15.51 -7.31
N ILE A 253 6.19 -14.84 -6.18
CA ILE A 253 6.04 -13.38 -6.12
C ILE A 253 7.36 -12.79 -6.63
N PRO A 254 7.33 -11.88 -7.63
CA PRO A 254 8.52 -11.14 -8.05
C PRO A 254 9.21 -10.51 -6.83
N GLN A 255 10.53 -10.65 -6.74
CA GLN A 255 11.27 -10.00 -5.66
C GLN A 255 11.42 -8.51 -5.97
N MET A 256 10.88 -7.66 -5.08
CA MET A 256 11.26 -6.25 -4.99
C MET A 256 12.49 -6.13 -4.10
N GLU A 257 13.39 -5.18 -4.40
CA GLU A 257 14.56 -4.90 -3.55
C GLU A 257 14.14 -4.38 -2.17
N ALA A 258 13.06 -3.61 -2.11
CA ALA A 258 12.47 -3.10 -0.88
C ALA A 258 11.27 -3.94 -0.46
N SER A 259 11.19 -4.24 0.84
CA SER A 259 10.10 -5.06 1.39
C SER A 259 8.98 -4.18 1.96
N TYR A 260 8.08 -3.75 1.08
CA TYR A 260 6.98 -2.86 1.45
C TYR A 260 5.78 -3.63 2.03
N GLN A 261 5.13 -2.96 2.99
CA GLN A 261 3.84 -3.34 3.55
C GLN A 261 2.75 -2.41 3.02
N VAL A 262 1.55 -2.95 2.82
CA VAL A 262 0.37 -2.14 2.50
C VAL A 262 -0.26 -1.55 3.76
N SER A 263 -0.11 -2.24 4.91
CA SER A 263 -0.57 -1.76 6.21
C SER A 263 0.42 -2.11 7.32
N ASN A 264 0.42 -1.33 8.41
CA ASN A 264 1.27 -1.56 9.58
C ASN A 264 1.00 -2.90 10.31
N THR A 265 -0.13 -3.54 10.00
CA THR A 265 -0.56 -4.82 10.60
C THR A 265 -0.49 -5.98 9.60
N GLY A 266 -0.07 -5.70 8.37
CA GLY A 266 0.01 -6.66 7.28
C GLY A 266 1.39 -7.27 7.14
N LEU A 267 1.49 -8.27 6.27
CA LEU A 267 2.76 -8.80 5.83
C LEU A 267 3.39 -7.85 4.81
N SER A 268 4.71 -7.82 4.81
CA SER A 268 5.48 -7.26 3.71
C SER A 268 5.54 -8.25 2.54
N ILE A 269 5.89 -7.77 1.34
CA ILE A 269 6.13 -8.65 0.18
C ILE A 269 7.17 -9.72 0.49
N SER A 270 8.25 -9.39 1.20
CA SER A 270 9.25 -10.41 1.56
C SER A 270 8.69 -11.46 2.52
N GLN A 271 7.84 -11.06 3.48
CA GLN A 271 7.17 -12.00 4.38
C GLN A 271 6.21 -12.91 3.62
N PHE A 272 5.43 -12.38 2.66
CA PHE A 272 4.63 -13.21 1.77
C PHE A 272 5.48 -14.20 0.98
N ALA A 273 6.60 -13.75 0.40
CA ALA A 273 7.51 -14.63 -0.33
C ALA A 273 8.03 -15.76 0.56
N THR A 274 8.45 -15.45 1.80
CA THR A 274 8.86 -16.45 2.79
C THR A 274 7.74 -17.43 3.12
N VAL A 275 6.51 -16.96 3.34
CA VAL A 275 5.35 -17.82 3.63
C VAL A 275 5.08 -18.79 2.48
N LEU A 276 5.07 -18.30 1.23
CA LEU A 276 4.82 -19.15 0.07
C LEU A 276 5.96 -20.13 -0.20
N GLU A 277 7.21 -19.74 0.05
CA GLU A 277 8.36 -20.64 -0.03
C GLU A 277 8.28 -21.77 1.01
N LEU A 278 8.02 -21.44 2.27
CA LEU A 278 7.83 -22.44 3.34
C LEU A 278 6.67 -23.39 3.02
N ARG A 279 5.56 -22.88 2.45
CA ARG A 279 4.47 -23.75 1.97
C ARG A 279 4.92 -24.68 0.84
N ARG A 280 5.69 -24.17 -0.12
CA ARG A 280 6.21 -24.97 -1.24
C ARG A 280 7.13 -26.09 -0.75
N ASP A 281 7.99 -25.79 0.22
CA ASP A 281 8.88 -26.77 0.84
C ASP A 281 8.10 -27.82 1.63
N GLY A 282 7.12 -27.38 2.43
CA GLY A 282 6.23 -28.27 3.19
C GLY A 282 5.46 -29.23 2.28
N VAL A 283 4.84 -28.71 1.21
CA VAL A 283 4.13 -29.50 0.19
C VAL A 283 5.08 -30.48 -0.51
N SER A 284 6.28 -30.06 -0.87
CA SER A 284 7.28 -30.92 -1.52
C SER A 284 7.70 -32.07 -0.61
N LYS A 285 7.87 -31.82 0.70
CA LYS A 285 8.17 -32.87 1.68
C LYS A 285 7.01 -33.85 1.83
N LEU A 286 5.78 -33.37 1.93
CA LEU A 286 4.59 -34.22 2.02
C LEU A 286 4.43 -35.09 0.76
N LEU A 287 4.63 -34.52 -0.43
CA LEU A 287 4.60 -35.27 -1.69
C LEU A 287 5.64 -36.40 -1.72
N SER A 288 6.84 -36.15 -1.20
CA SER A 288 7.93 -37.13 -1.20
C SER A 288 7.65 -38.38 -0.37
N VAL A 289 6.63 -38.34 0.50
CA VAL A 289 6.22 -39.46 1.36
C VAL A 289 4.85 -40.06 1.03
N CYS A 290 4.22 -39.62 -0.07
CA CYS A 290 2.94 -40.16 -0.52
C CYS A 290 3.06 -41.47 -1.33
N GLU A 291 4.24 -42.06 -1.48
CA GLU A 291 4.39 -43.34 -2.18
C GLU A 291 4.13 -44.53 -1.25
N GLU A 292 3.34 -45.52 -1.70
CA GLU A 292 3.04 -46.72 -0.90
C GLU A 292 4.29 -47.55 -0.57
N SER A 293 5.32 -47.49 -1.41
CA SER A 293 6.60 -48.20 -1.29
C SER A 293 7.47 -47.74 -0.11
N ILE A 294 7.19 -46.56 0.45
CA ILE A 294 7.96 -45.95 1.55
C ILE A 294 7.54 -46.57 2.88
N SER A 295 8.50 -46.81 3.78
CA SER A 295 8.18 -47.36 5.10
C SER A 295 7.36 -46.39 5.95
N GLU A 296 6.46 -46.88 6.79
CA GLU A 296 5.65 -46.04 7.68
C GLU A 296 6.48 -45.12 8.59
N LYS A 297 7.70 -45.55 8.97
CA LYS A 297 8.62 -44.73 9.74
C LYS A 297 9.13 -43.53 8.92
N GLU A 298 9.51 -43.76 7.67
CA GLU A 298 9.95 -42.70 6.76
C GLU A 298 8.79 -41.77 6.38
N LYS A 299 7.58 -42.32 6.17
CA LYS A 299 6.39 -41.51 5.92
C LYS A 299 6.10 -40.54 7.05
N ARG A 300 6.08 -41.03 8.29
CA ARG A 300 5.87 -40.19 9.48
C ARG A 300 6.96 -39.13 9.64
N ALA A 301 8.23 -39.50 9.43
CA ALA A 301 9.32 -38.54 9.56
C ALA A 301 9.24 -37.43 8.50
N GLY A 302 8.97 -37.77 7.24
CA GLY A 302 8.82 -36.78 6.17
C GLY A 302 7.55 -35.94 6.32
N ALA A 303 6.44 -36.53 6.77
CA ALA A 303 5.21 -35.79 7.07
C ALA A 303 5.42 -34.78 8.20
N ASN A 304 6.07 -35.16 9.30
CA ASN A 304 6.42 -34.24 10.38
C ASN A 304 7.31 -33.10 9.87
N SER A 305 8.32 -33.41 9.07
CA SER A 305 9.17 -32.38 8.46
C SER A 305 8.37 -31.43 7.56
N GLY A 306 7.41 -31.94 6.78
CA GLY A 306 6.52 -31.10 5.96
C GLY A 306 5.64 -30.19 6.81
N LEU A 307 5.06 -30.73 7.90
CA LEU A 307 4.26 -29.95 8.85
C LEU A 307 5.10 -28.87 9.56
N ASP A 308 6.36 -29.14 9.89
CA ASP A 308 7.26 -28.15 10.50
C ASP A 308 7.45 -26.92 9.62
N TYR A 309 7.54 -27.09 8.29
CA TYR A 309 7.59 -25.96 7.35
C TYR A 309 6.27 -25.18 7.34
N LEU A 310 5.13 -25.86 7.38
CA LEU A 310 3.82 -25.20 7.40
C LEU A 310 3.56 -24.46 8.72
N TYR A 311 4.06 -24.98 9.84
CA TYR A 311 4.04 -24.27 11.12
C TYR A 311 4.93 -23.04 11.10
N GLN A 312 6.12 -23.10 10.49
CA GLN A 312 6.97 -21.93 10.27
C GLN A 312 6.27 -20.89 9.39
N ALA A 313 5.59 -21.32 8.31
CA ALA A 313 4.82 -20.41 7.46
C ALA A 313 3.73 -19.69 8.26
N ARG A 314 3.01 -20.41 9.14
CA ARG A 314 2.01 -19.82 10.04
C ARG A 314 2.62 -18.88 11.08
N ALA A 315 3.83 -19.19 11.57
CA ALA A 315 4.52 -18.33 12.52
C ALA A 315 4.84 -16.95 11.91
N VAL A 316 5.22 -16.88 10.63
CA VAL A 316 5.42 -15.60 9.93
C VAL A 316 4.13 -14.78 9.82
N VAL A 317 2.98 -15.43 9.67
CA VAL A 317 1.67 -14.75 9.61
C VAL A 317 1.26 -14.16 10.97
N THR A 318 1.76 -14.73 12.06
CA THR A 318 1.32 -14.42 13.43
C THR A 318 2.37 -13.69 14.28
N SER A 319 3.52 -13.38 13.69
CA SER A 319 4.65 -12.65 14.31
C SER A 319 4.44 -11.14 14.26
#